data_AF-A0A3M2FT21-F1
#
_entry.id   AF-A0A3M2FT21-F1
#
_cell.length_a   1.000
_cell.length_b   1.000
_cell.length_c   1.000
_cell.angle_alpha   90.00
_cell.angle_beta   90.00
_cell.angle_gamma   90.00
#
_symmetry.space_group_name_H-M   'P 1'
#
loop_
_entity.id
_entity.type
_entity.pdbx_description
1 polymer ?
#
loop_
_entity_poly.entity_id
_entity_poly.type
_entity_poly.pdbx_seq_one_letter_code
_entity_poly.pdbx_strand_id
1 'polypeptide(L)'
;MKLLQILLMISTFIWAHGNILTLNFSGMTPHIGQQLQVRIVDKNNGEEVARKTLSAIDQADFQMFFDGVENGHNYNVDFYADLNGNKKYDDPPTDHT
;
A
#
# COMPACT_ATOMS: atom_id res chain seq x y z
N MET A 1 39.42 18.42 30.41
CA MET A 1 38.42 19.46 30.74
C MET A 1 37.38 19.49 29.61
N LYS A 2 36.15 19.09 29.94
CA LYS A 2 34.87 19.11 29.18
C LYS A 2 34.79 18.39 27.81
N LEU A 3 34.12 17.23 27.85
CA LEU A 3 33.47 16.57 26.71
C LEU A 3 32.50 17.55 26.01
N LEU A 4 32.55 17.60 24.68
CA LEU A 4 31.47 18.17 23.88
C LEU A 4 30.65 17.02 23.29
N GLN A 5 29.60 16.63 24.03
CA GLN A 5 28.50 15.87 23.47
C GLN A 5 27.76 16.77 22.48
N ILE A 6 27.88 16.52 21.18
CA ILE A 6 26.99 17.15 20.19
C ILE A 6 25.87 16.17 19.89
N LEU A 7 24.72 16.62 20.35
CA LEU A 7 23.36 16.09 20.32
C LEU A 7 22.95 15.52 18.95
N LEU A 8 22.57 14.25 18.99
CA LEU A 8 21.89 13.49 17.95
C LEU A 8 20.50 14.12 17.68
N MET A 9 20.34 14.85 16.57
CA MET A 9 19.04 15.34 16.11
C MET A 9 18.36 14.26 15.26
N ILE A 10 17.79 13.24 15.92
CA ILE A 10 16.75 12.41 15.29
C ILE A 10 15.42 13.12 15.60
N SER A 11 15.00 14.02 14.72
CA SER A 11 13.63 14.50 14.71
C SER A 11 12.75 13.42 14.08
N THR A 12 12.51 12.32 14.78
CA THR A 12 11.35 11.48 14.47
C THR A 12 10.14 12.21 15.01
N PHE A 13 9.53 13.03 14.17
CA PHE A 13 8.11 13.32 14.35
C PHE A 13 7.37 12.00 14.16
N ILE A 14 7.09 11.30 15.26
CA ILE A 14 6.17 10.17 15.24
C ILE A 14 4.78 10.79 15.34
N TRP A 15 4.18 11.08 14.19
CA TRP A 15 2.75 11.35 14.12
C TRP A 15 2.01 10.01 14.20
N ALA A 16 1.63 9.59 15.41
CA ALA A 16 0.74 8.45 15.60
C ALA A 16 -0.72 8.93 15.50
N HIS A 17 -1.15 9.36 14.31
CA HIS A 17 -2.53 9.79 14.04
C HIS A 17 -3.05 9.09 12.77
N GLY A 18 -2.88 7.78 12.66
CA GLY A 18 -3.35 7.03 11.50
C GLY A 18 -4.71 6.41 11.76
N ASN A 19 -5.74 6.80 11.00
CA ASN A 19 -6.84 5.88 10.77
C ASN A 19 -6.29 4.74 9.90
N ILE A 20 -6.71 3.50 10.18
CA ILE A 20 -6.29 2.35 9.37
C ILE A 20 -7.36 2.11 8.31
N LEU A 21 -6.99 2.26 7.04
CA LEU A 21 -7.82 1.77 5.95
C LEU A 21 -7.67 0.25 5.86
N THR A 22 -8.79 -0.46 6.04
CA THR A 22 -8.84 -1.92 5.86
C THR A 22 -9.47 -2.24 4.53
N LEU A 23 -8.71 -2.85 3.63
CA LEU A 23 -9.21 -3.41 2.38
C LEU A 23 -9.49 -4.89 2.56
N ASN A 24 -10.75 -5.28 2.34
CA ASN A 24 -11.17 -6.69 2.33
C ASN A 24 -11.17 -7.19 0.88
N PHE A 25 -10.26 -8.10 0.56
CA PHE A 25 -10.27 -8.83 -0.69
C PHE A 25 -11.03 -10.14 -0.49
N SER A 26 -11.94 -10.46 -1.42
CA SER A 26 -12.72 -11.69 -1.38
C SER A 26 -12.82 -12.31 -2.77
N GLY A 27 -12.76 -13.63 -2.86
CA GLY A 27 -12.90 -14.35 -4.13
C GLY A 27 -11.69 -14.25 -5.05
N MET A 28 -10.50 -13.96 -4.52
CA MET A 28 -9.24 -13.83 -5.29
C MET A 28 -8.64 -15.17 -5.72
N THR A 29 -9.42 -16.27 -5.74
CA THR A 29 -8.96 -17.61 -6.12
C THR A 29 -8.19 -17.65 -7.45
N PRO A 30 -8.61 -16.95 -8.53
CA PRO A 30 -7.86 -16.94 -9.80
C PRO A 30 -6.47 -16.32 -9.71
N HIS A 31 -6.19 -15.57 -8.64
CA HIS A 31 -4.97 -14.78 -8.47
C HIS A 31 -4.02 -15.36 -7.42
N ILE A 32 -4.35 -16.51 -6.81
CA ILE A 32 -3.46 -17.17 -5.84
C ILE A 32 -2.09 -17.44 -6.47
N GLY A 33 -1.02 -17.08 -5.77
CA GLY A 33 0.37 -17.18 -6.23
C GLY A 33 0.87 -15.99 -7.05
N GLN A 34 -0.01 -15.09 -7.51
CA GLN A 34 0.37 -13.88 -8.23
C GLN A 34 0.81 -12.78 -7.26
N GLN A 35 1.74 -11.93 -7.68
CA GLN A 35 2.05 -10.70 -6.95
C GLN A 35 0.82 -9.77 -6.99
N LEU A 36 0.55 -9.10 -5.87
CA LEU A 36 -0.46 -8.04 -5.79
C LEU A 36 0.22 -6.73 -5.39
N GLN A 37 0.00 -5.67 -6.16
CA GLN A 37 0.32 -4.32 -5.72
C GLN A 37 -0.94 -3.52 -5.53
N VAL A 38 -0.95 -2.74 -4.45
CA VAL A 38 -2.04 -1.83 -4.11
C VAL A 38 -1.43 -0.49 -3.76
N ARG A 39 -1.98 0.60 -4.32
CA ARG A 39 -1.66 1.97 -3.93
C ARG A 39 -2.92 2.73 -3.53
N ILE A 40 -2.74 3.66 -2.62
CA ILE A 40 -3.78 4.57 -2.12
C ILE A 40 -3.37 5.98 -2.52
N VAL A 41 -4.25 6.68 -3.23
CA VAL A 41 -4.00 8.03 -3.75
C VAL A 41 -5.07 8.98 -3.21
N ASP A 42 -4.66 10.07 -2.57
CA ASP A 42 -5.57 11.11 -2.11
C ASP A 42 -6.14 11.86 -3.32
N LYS A 43 -7.47 11.93 -3.41
CA LYS A 43 -8.16 12.56 -4.56
C LYS A 43 -8.11 14.07 -4.53
N ASN A 44 -7.85 14.68 -3.37
CA ASN A 44 -7.84 16.13 -3.21
C ASN A 44 -6.57 16.73 -3.83
N ASN A 45 -5.42 16.06 -3.68
CA ASN A 45 -4.12 16.58 -4.13
C ASN A 45 -3.39 15.65 -5.12
N GLY A 46 -3.87 14.42 -5.36
CA GLY A 46 -3.26 13.44 -6.24
C GLY A 46 -2.04 12.72 -5.66
N GLU A 47 -1.77 12.88 -4.36
CA GLU A 47 -0.60 12.30 -3.70
C GLU A 47 -0.82 10.82 -3.40
N GLU A 48 0.19 9.99 -3.68
CA GLU A 48 0.22 8.60 -3.21
C GLU A 48 0.58 8.57 -1.72
N VAL A 49 -0.40 8.24 -0.88
CA VAL A 49 -0.24 8.24 0.58
C VAL A 49 0.25 6.89 1.12
N ALA A 50 0.00 5.80 0.39
CA ALA A 50 0.47 4.47 0.76
C ALA A 50 0.59 3.53 -0.43
N ARG A 51 1.55 2.61 -0.36
CA ARG A 51 1.69 1.47 -1.29
C ARG A 51 2.10 0.23 -0.54
N LYS A 52 1.52 -0.91 -0.91
CA LYS A 52 1.94 -2.23 -0.45
C LYS A 52 2.06 -3.19 -1.62
N THR A 53 2.99 -4.12 -1.47
CA THR A 53 3.21 -5.21 -2.42
C THR A 53 3.20 -6.52 -1.65
N LEU A 54 2.30 -7.42 -2.02
CA LEU A 54 2.36 -8.82 -1.62
C LEU A 54 3.11 -9.57 -2.71
N SER A 55 4.18 -10.28 -2.33
CA SER A 55 4.96 -11.08 -3.28
C SER A 55 4.14 -12.19 -3.93
N ALA A 56 3.15 -12.71 -3.21
CA ALA A 56 2.19 -13.70 -3.67
C ALA A 56 0.87 -13.56 -2.86
N ILE A 57 -0.27 -13.80 -3.50
CA ILE A 57 -1.56 -13.98 -2.81
C ILE A 57 -1.64 -15.42 -2.29
N ASP A 58 -1.74 -15.59 -0.97
CA ASP A 58 -1.71 -16.91 -0.33
C ASP A 58 -3.11 -17.58 -0.28
N GLN A 59 -4.18 -16.79 -0.17
CA GLN A 59 -5.55 -17.29 -0.04
C GLN A 59 -6.55 -16.35 -0.73
N ALA A 60 -7.73 -16.87 -1.07
CA ALA A 60 -8.75 -16.14 -1.83
C ALA A 60 -9.35 -14.94 -1.08
N ASP A 61 -9.44 -15.04 0.25
CA ASP A 61 -10.04 -14.02 1.11
C ASP A 61 -9.01 -13.54 2.12
N PHE A 62 -8.69 -12.25 2.11
CA PHE A 62 -7.69 -11.68 3.01
C PHE A 62 -7.89 -10.18 3.20
N GLN A 63 -7.17 -9.63 4.18
CA GLN A 63 -7.19 -8.21 4.50
C GLN A 63 -5.83 -7.58 4.26
N MET A 64 -5.85 -6.36 3.77
CA MET A 64 -4.68 -5.48 3.76
C MET A 64 -5.00 -4.22 4.54
N PHE A 65 -4.06 -3.81 5.38
CA PHE A 65 -4.18 -2.62 6.23
C PHE A 65 -3.28 -1.52 5.67
N PHE A 66 -3.74 -0.28 5.61
CA PHE A 66 -2.95 0.86 5.16
C PHE A 66 -3.04 1.99 6.17
N ASP A 67 -1.88 2.48 6.58
CA ASP A 67 -1.73 3.70 7.37
C ASP A 67 -1.65 4.91 6.44
N GLY A 68 -1.68 6.12 7.00
CA GLY A 68 -1.51 7.37 6.24
C GLY A 68 -2.80 7.94 5.64
N VAL A 69 -3.95 7.35 5.95
CA VAL A 69 -5.26 7.94 5.59
C VAL A 69 -5.80 8.85 6.69
N GLU A 70 -6.42 9.94 6.28
CA GLU A 70 -6.96 11.00 7.11
C GLU A 70 -8.51 11.00 7.05
N ASN A 71 -9.15 11.34 8.17
CA ASN A 71 -10.60 11.40 8.22
C ASN A 71 -11.14 12.57 7.38
N GLY A 72 -12.21 12.32 6.64
CA GLY A 72 -12.85 13.33 5.79
C GLY A 72 -12.22 13.52 4.42
N HIS A 73 -11.15 12.78 4.10
CA HIS A 73 -10.54 12.77 2.78
C HIS A 73 -11.18 11.69 1.89
N ASN A 74 -11.01 11.85 0.57
CA ASN A 74 -11.44 10.87 -0.41
C ASN A 74 -10.21 10.25 -1.07
N TYR A 75 -10.21 8.93 -1.22
CA TYR A 75 -9.07 8.18 -1.77
C TYR A 75 -9.48 7.36 -2.98
N ASN A 76 -8.58 7.24 -3.95
CA ASN A 76 -8.61 6.19 -4.96
C ASN A 76 -7.77 5.00 -4.45
N VAL A 77 -8.27 3.80 -4.65
CA VAL A 77 -7.56 2.55 -4.38
C VAL A 77 -7.31 1.89 -5.72
N ASP A 78 -6.06 1.89 -6.15
CA ASP A 78 -5.67 1.22 -7.40
C ASP A 78 -4.90 -0.06 -7.06
N PHE A 79 -5.26 -1.17 -7.68
CA PHE A 79 -4.57 -2.43 -7.49
C PHE A 79 -4.51 -3.25 -8.77
N TYR A 80 -3.53 -4.15 -8.85
CA TYR A 80 -3.43 -5.14 -9.90
C TYR A 80 -2.78 -6.43 -9.40
N ALA A 81 -3.23 -7.55 -9.95
CA ALA A 81 -2.57 -8.85 -9.77
C ALA A 81 -1.71 -9.15 -11.01
N ASP A 82 -0.44 -9.46 -10.80
CA ASP A 82 0.55 -9.70 -11.84
C ASP A 82 0.36 -11.11 -12.44
N LEU A 83 -0.54 -11.23 -13.42
CA LEU A 83 -0.86 -12.49 -14.08
C LEU A 83 0.30 -13.00 -14.94
N ASN A 84 1.05 -12.09 -15.56
CA ASN A 84 2.12 -12.44 -16.50
C ASN A 84 3.51 -12.59 -15.84
N GLY A 85 3.65 -12.19 -14.57
CA GLY A 85 4.85 -12.34 -13.75
C GLY A 85 5.95 -11.31 -14.03
N ASN A 86 5.66 -10.20 -14.71
CA ASN A 86 6.66 -9.21 -15.09
C ASN A 86 6.87 -8.09 -14.04
N LYS A 87 6.12 -8.13 -12.94
CA LYS A 87 6.18 -7.20 -11.78
C LYS A 87 5.77 -5.77 -12.11
N LYS A 88 4.98 -5.59 -13.16
CA LYS A 88 4.41 -4.31 -13.58
C LYS A 88 2.94 -4.52 -13.88
N TYR A 89 2.20 -3.42 -13.87
CA TYR A 89 0.84 -3.43 -14.37
C TYR A 89 0.88 -3.38 -15.90
N ASP A 90 0.12 -4.27 -16.53
CA ASP A 90 -0.18 -4.27 -17.96
C ASP A 90 -1.70 -4.22 -18.21
N ASP A 91 -2.08 -3.43 -19.21
CA ASP A 91 -3.48 -3.24 -19.60
C ASP A 91 -4.15 -4.56 -20.05
N PRO A 92 -5.49 -4.67 -19.92
CA PRO A 92 -6.24 -5.77 -20.52
C PRO A 92 -5.88 -5.98 -22.02
N PRO A 93 -5.71 -7.24 -22.49
CA PRO A 93 -6.02 -8.49 -21.79
C PRO A 93 -4.83 -9.08 -21.00
N THR A 94 -3.73 -8.35 -20.81
CA THR A 94 -2.47 -8.94 -20.33
C THR A 94 -2.53 -9.36 -18.86
N ASP A 95 -2.86 -8.44 -17.94
CA ASP A 95 -3.02 -8.79 -16.51
C ASP A 95 -4.47 -9.04 -16.10
N HIS A 96 -5.43 -8.56 -16.90
CA HIS A 96 -6.85 -8.63 -16.59
C HIS A 96 -7.62 -8.95 -17.85
N THR A 97 -8.48 -9.97 -17.81
CA THR A 97 -9.32 -10.41 -18.94
C THR A 97 -10.76 -9.99 -18.77
#